data_AF-A0A2G6QYH3-F1
#
_entry.id   AF-A0A2G6QYH3-F1
#
_cell.length_a   1.000
_cell.length_b   1.000
_cell.length_c   1.000
_cell.angle_alpha   90.00
_cell.angle_beta   90.00
_cell.angle_gamma   90.00
#
_symmetry.space_group_name_H-M   'P 1'
#
loop_
_entity.id
_entity.type
_entity.pdbx_description
1 polymer ?
#
loop_
_entity_poly.entity_id
_entity_poly.type
_entity_poly.pdbx_seq_one_letter_code
_entity_poly.pdbx_strand_id
1 'polypeptide(L)'
;CKKCQQRIKKHGLKDEHELQSYFIQRVQKMLEKHGKKMIGWDEILEGGLAPNAIVMSWRGEEGGIAAANSGHDVIMTPGGWCYLDHYQGSEKVEPESIGGYTTLEKSYSYQPIPKAISADKVHHVLGTQGNVWSEYLYSEEVAEHRIYPRIIALAEVGWSTAKNQNFKDFWRRMQNQFVRLDLHNINFRIPKPEGPANFVAFQDSVKLTFTTTEPTAMYYTTDGSEPNKNSQKYTEPISLKEDATLKIRTVLPMGKASAVRTIKVRKQEPTPNVTVEKTQTGLKMKLAKGNFSEVADLDRVQKWQESVMENPNQRAADLFGERETAAMILEGFLEIPETGAYRFSTTNDQLFLDGKLLISNDKELRKHSKNDAMKVLEKGLHPIRIVFLNSIRGGYPTTWGSIEVKWQMPNAEKLQQIPAEMYKH
;
A
#
# COMPACT_ATOMS: atom_id res chain seq x y z
N CYS A 1 -20.55 13.48 -25.03
CA CYS A 1 -20.02 14.66 -25.78
C CYS A 1 -20.67 14.75 -27.17
N LYS A 2 -21.32 15.88 -27.54
CA LYS A 2 -22.02 16.03 -28.84
C LYS A 2 -21.09 15.88 -30.06
N LYS A 3 -19.86 16.42 -29.99
CA LYS A 3 -18.87 16.33 -31.08
C LYS A 3 -18.38 14.89 -31.31
N CYS A 4 -18.20 14.10 -30.25
CA CYS A 4 -17.83 12.68 -30.36
C CYS A 4 -18.94 11.88 -31.05
N GLN A 5 -20.19 12.08 -30.65
CA GLN A 5 -21.35 11.42 -31.25
C GLN A 5 -21.51 11.75 -32.75
N GLN A 6 -21.25 13.00 -33.14
CA GLN A 6 -21.21 13.38 -34.56
C GLN A 6 -20.10 12.67 -35.33
N ARG A 7 -18.92 12.48 -34.71
CA ARG A 7 -17.80 11.77 -35.34
C ARG A 7 -18.13 10.29 -35.56
N ILE A 8 -18.72 9.64 -34.57
CA ILE A 8 -19.20 8.25 -34.64
C ILE A 8 -20.15 8.09 -35.82
N LYS A 9 -21.21 8.91 -35.88
CA LYS A 9 -22.18 8.89 -37.00
C LYS A 9 -21.54 9.16 -38.35
N LYS A 10 -20.66 10.17 -38.44
CA LYS A 10 -20.01 10.55 -39.72
C LYS A 10 -19.14 9.43 -40.29
N HIS A 11 -18.46 8.66 -39.44
CA HIS A 11 -17.55 7.61 -39.87
C HIS A 11 -18.18 6.20 -39.79
N GLY A 12 -19.47 6.09 -39.45
CA GLY A 12 -20.15 4.81 -39.34
C GLY A 12 -19.58 3.91 -38.24
N LEU A 13 -19.02 4.50 -37.19
CA LEU A 13 -18.47 3.75 -36.05
C LEU A 13 -19.63 3.24 -35.18
N LYS A 14 -19.46 2.07 -34.57
CA LYS A 14 -20.50 1.45 -33.74
C LYS A 14 -20.67 2.15 -32.40
N ASP A 15 -19.57 2.52 -31.74
CA ASP A 15 -19.55 3.01 -30.37
C ASP A 15 -18.28 3.85 -30.06
N GLU A 16 -18.11 4.19 -28.78
CA GLU A 16 -16.95 4.91 -28.26
C GLU A 16 -15.63 4.13 -28.34
N HIS A 17 -15.64 2.79 -28.32
CA HIS A 17 -14.43 1.99 -28.48
C HIS A 17 -13.92 2.07 -29.92
N GLU A 18 -14.81 1.97 -30.91
CA GLU A 18 -14.44 2.21 -32.31
C GLU A 18 -14.03 3.68 -32.55
N LEU A 19 -14.54 4.63 -31.76
CA LEU A 19 -14.06 6.02 -31.79
C LEU A 19 -12.62 6.17 -31.27
N GLN A 20 -12.24 5.43 -30.22
CA GLN A 20 -10.86 5.36 -29.75
C GLN A 20 -9.96 4.79 -30.84
N SER A 21 -10.31 3.63 -31.42
CA SER A 21 -9.55 3.03 -32.53
C SER A 21 -9.40 3.98 -33.72
N TYR A 22 -10.47 4.65 -34.14
CA TYR A 22 -10.43 5.68 -35.19
C TYR A 22 -9.39 6.78 -34.88
N PHE A 23 -9.35 7.25 -33.64
CA PHE A 23 -8.39 8.28 -33.23
C PHE A 23 -6.95 7.75 -33.29
N ILE A 24 -6.70 6.57 -32.74
CA ILE A 24 -5.38 5.92 -32.72
C ILE A 24 -4.87 5.69 -34.15
N GLN A 25 -5.71 5.16 -35.04
CA GLN A 25 -5.34 4.97 -36.46
C GLN A 25 -4.99 6.27 -37.17
N ARG A 26 -5.69 7.37 -36.84
CA ARG A 26 -5.35 8.70 -37.39
C ARG A 26 -4.00 9.20 -36.91
N VAL A 27 -3.70 9.04 -35.62
CA VAL A 27 -2.41 9.44 -35.05
C VAL A 27 -1.28 8.61 -35.66
N GLN A 28 -1.45 7.30 -35.79
CA GLN A 28 -0.47 6.44 -36.44
C GLN A 28 -0.16 6.90 -37.87
N LYS A 29 -1.17 7.16 -38.70
CA LYS A 29 -0.96 7.64 -40.08
C LYS A 29 -0.21 8.98 -40.13
N MET A 30 -0.33 9.82 -39.09
CA MET A 30 0.45 11.05 -38.98
C MET A 30 1.91 10.76 -38.62
N LEU A 31 2.15 9.82 -37.70
CA LEU A 31 3.49 9.40 -37.29
C LEU A 31 4.25 8.70 -38.43
N GLU A 32 3.58 7.83 -39.18
CA GLU A 32 4.17 7.09 -40.32
C GLU A 32 4.67 8.04 -41.42
N LYS A 33 3.94 9.14 -41.68
CA LYS A 33 4.39 10.19 -42.62
C LYS A 33 5.72 10.85 -42.22
N HIS A 34 6.12 10.73 -40.95
CA HIS A 34 7.37 11.25 -40.41
C HIS A 34 8.37 10.13 -40.08
N GLY A 35 8.16 8.91 -40.58
CA GLY A 35 9.04 7.77 -40.33
C GLY A 35 9.08 7.32 -38.87
N LYS A 36 8.01 7.58 -38.10
CA LYS A 36 7.89 7.17 -36.69
C LYS A 36 6.99 5.95 -36.55
N LYS A 37 7.34 5.06 -35.63
CA LYS A 37 6.49 3.93 -35.19
C LYS A 37 5.70 4.33 -33.96
N MET A 38 4.47 3.84 -33.84
CA MET A 38 3.62 4.09 -32.69
C MET A 38 3.76 2.95 -31.68
N ILE A 39 3.88 3.29 -30.40
CA ILE A 39 3.75 2.37 -29.27
C ILE A 39 2.53 2.83 -28.49
N GLY A 40 1.64 1.91 -28.12
CA GLY A 40 0.46 2.21 -27.29
C GLY A 40 0.21 1.11 -26.27
N TRP A 41 -0.41 1.48 -25.15
CA TRP A 41 -0.87 0.52 -24.14
C TRP A 41 -1.87 -0.47 -24.72
N ASP A 42 -1.99 -1.66 -24.13
CA ASP A 42 -2.80 -2.77 -24.66
C ASP A 42 -4.29 -2.45 -24.92
N GLU A 43 -4.84 -1.36 -24.37
CA GLU A 43 -6.16 -0.83 -24.71
C GLU A 43 -6.31 -0.49 -26.21
N ILE A 44 -5.22 -0.25 -26.94
CA ILE A 44 -5.31 0.00 -28.39
C ILE A 44 -5.75 -1.24 -29.19
N LEU A 45 -5.82 -2.42 -28.55
CA LEU A 45 -6.45 -3.63 -29.12
C LEU A 45 -7.97 -3.47 -29.26
N GLU A 46 -8.60 -2.66 -28.39
CA GLU A 46 -10.04 -2.44 -28.36
C GLU A 46 -10.45 -1.62 -29.59
N GLY A 47 -11.07 -2.27 -30.57
CA GLY A 47 -11.50 -1.65 -31.84
C GLY A 47 -10.55 -1.89 -33.03
N GLY A 48 -9.58 -2.78 -32.90
CA GLY A 48 -8.71 -3.24 -33.99
C GLY A 48 -7.39 -2.46 -34.10
N LEU A 49 -6.28 -3.21 -34.10
CA LEU A 49 -4.95 -2.64 -34.19
C LEU A 49 -4.61 -2.20 -35.62
N ALA A 50 -3.82 -1.15 -35.74
CA ALA A 50 -3.25 -0.80 -37.03
C ALA A 50 -1.98 -1.64 -37.29
N PRO A 51 -1.67 -1.99 -38.57
CA PRO A 51 -0.70 -3.05 -38.90
C PRO A 51 0.70 -2.88 -38.29
N ASN A 52 1.17 -1.64 -38.13
CA ASN A 52 2.52 -1.32 -37.65
C ASN A 52 2.58 -0.83 -36.19
N ALA A 53 1.48 -0.95 -35.44
CA ALA A 53 1.48 -0.54 -34.04
C ALA A 53 2.20 -1.57 -33.16
N ILE A 54 2.98 -1.08 -32.21
CA ILE A 54 3.65 -1.86 -31.17
C ILE A 54 2.80 -1.77 -29.90
N VAL A 55 2.53 -2.91 -29.25
CA VAL A 55 1.68 -2.96 -28.06
C VAL A 55 2.51 -3.05 -26.79
N MET A 56 2.22 -2.21 -25.80
CA MET A 56 2.80 -2.27 -24.46
C MET A 56 1.79 -2.91 -23.50
N SER A 57 2.05 -4.15 -23.06
CA SER A 57 1.13 -4.90 -22.20
C SER A 57 1.33 -4.53 -20.74
N TRP A 58 0.31 -3.99 -20.07
CA TRP A 58 0.44 -3.48 -18.69
C TRP A 58 -0.62 -4.03 -17.73
N ARG A 59 -1.83 -4.31 -18.22
CA ARG A 59 -2.94 -4.87 -17.41
C ARG A 59 -2.75 -6.35 -17.06
N GLY A 60 -1.62 -6.93 -17.46
CA GLY A 60 -1.31 -8.35 -17.41
C GLY A 60 -0.47 -8.73 -18.62
N GLU A 61 -0.46 -10.01 -18.94
CA GLU A 61 0.26 -10.54 -20.12
C GLU A 61 -0.68 -10.78 -21.31
N GLU A 62 -1.99 -10.82 -21.06
CA GLU A 62 -3.03 -11.25 -22.00
C GLU A 62 -3.04 -10.38 -23.26
N GLY A 63 -2.93 -9.05 -23.10
CA GLY A 63 -2.86 -8.11 -24.22
C GLY A 63 -1.63 -8.34 -25.09
N GLY A 64 -0.46 -8.50 -24.48
CA GLY A 64 0.79 -8.82 -25.18
C GLY A 64 0.76 -10.17 -25.89
N ILE A 65 0.20 -11.20 -25.26
CA ILE A 65 0.04 -12.53 -25.86
C ILE A 65 -0.85 -12.45 -27.11
N ALA A 66 -2.01 -11.79 -26.99
CA ALA A 66 -2.95 -11.63 -28.10
C ALA A 66 -2.33 -10.83 -29.26
N ALA A 67 -1.63 -9.74 -28.96
CA ALA A 67 -0.96 -8.89 -29.95
C ALA A 67 0.17 -9.65 -30.69
N ALA A 68 1.05 -10.34 -29.96
CA ALA A 68 2.15 -11.10 -30.54
C ALA A 68 1.65 -12.24 -31.44
N ASN A 69 0.64 -13.00 -30.97
CA ASN A 69 0.03 -14.07 -31.78
C ASN A 69 -0.69 -13.54 -33.03
N SER A 70 -1.11 -12.28 -33.01
CA SER A 70 -1.70 -11.58 -34.16
C SER A 70 -0.65 -10.93 -35.09
N GLY A 71 0.65 -11.09 -34.80
CA GLY A 71 1.75 -10.61 -35.63
C GLY A 71 2.22 -9.18 -35.33
N HIS A 72 1.82 -8.62 -34.19
CA HIS A 72 2.27 -7.30 -33.75
C HIS A 72 3.43 -7.40 -32.77
N ASP A 73 4.37 -6.48 -32.90
CA ASP A 73 5.47 -6.35 -31.94
C ASP A 73 4.94 -5.91 -30.57
N VAL A 74 5.53 -6.43 -29.50
CA VAL A 74 5.11 -6.18 -28.12
C VAL A 74 6.26 -5.83 -27.19
N ILE A 75 5.97 -4.97 -26.21
CA ILE A 75 6.82 -4.68 -25.06
C ILE A 75 6.07 -5.12 -23.81
N MET A 76 6.63 -6.06 -23.06
CA MET A 76 5.96 -6.63 -21.89
C MET A 76 6.26 -5.82 -20.64
N THR A 77 5.24 -5.18 -20.07
CA THR A 77 5.34 -4.36 -18.85
C THR A 77 4.26 -4.71 -17.80
N PRO A 78 3.91 -6.00 -17.59
CA PRO A 78 2.77 -6.36 -16.75
C PRO A 78 2.94 -5.83 -15.32
N GLY A 79 1.91 -5.15 -14.80
CA GLY A 79 1.98 -4.48 -13.51
C GLY A 79 2.33 -5.37 -12.32
N GLY A 80 2.05 -6.68 -12.42
CA GLY A 80 2.42 -7.65 -11.40
C GLY A 80 3.93 -7.77 -11.15
N TRP A 81 4.78 -7.43 -12.12
CA TRP A 81 6.23 -7.62 -12.07
C TRP A 81 7.02 -6.35 -12.40
N CYS A 82 6.49 -5.52 -13.29
CA CYS A 82 7.22 -4.42 -13.91
C CYS A 82 6.86 -3.04 -13.34
N TYR A 83 5.85 -2.94 -12.47
CA TYR A 83 5.49 -1.67 -11.85
C TYR A 83 6.32 -1.45 -10.60
N LEU A 84 7.23 -0.49 -10.70
CA LEU A 84 8.17 -0.15 -9.65
C LEU A 84 7.56 0.86 -8.67
N ASP A 85 6.52 1.61 -9.05
CA ASP A 85 5.76 2.47 -8.14
C ASP A 85 4.99 1.71 -7.05
N HIS A 86 4.83 0.39 -7.17
CA HIS A 86 4.23 -0.46 -6.13
C HIS A 86 5.05 -0.59 -4.85
N TYR A 87 4.41 -1.05 -3.76
CA TYR A 87 5.13 -1.48 -2.56
C TYR A 87 6.14 -2.60 -2.88
N GLN A 88 7.26 -2.59 -2.18
CA GLN A 88 8.34 -3.59 -2.29
C GLN A 88 8.63 -4.31 -0.97
N GLY A 89 7.84 -4.02 0.06
CA GLY A 89 7.79 -4.63 1.38
C GLY A 89 6.47 -4.23 2.04
N SER A 90 6.25 -4.61 3.29
CA SER A 90 4.97 -4.33 3.98
C SER A 90 4.64 -2.84 3.99
N GLU A 91 3.38 -2.49 3.70
CA GLU A 91 2.86 -1.11 3.75
C GLU A 91 2.95 -0.51 5.16
N LYS A 92 3.09 -1.34 6.20
CA LYS A 92 3.28 -0.92 7.60
C LYS A 92 4.63 -0.27 7.85
N VAL A 93 5.62 -0.56 6.99
CA VAL A 93 6.98 -0.06 7.15
C VAL A 93 7.44 0.72 5.92
N GLU A 94 6.88 0.53 4.74
CA GLU A 94 7.31 1.28 3.55
C GLU A 94 6.70 2.70 3.47
N PRO A 95 7.38 3.64 2.77
CA PRO A 95 6.77 4.90 2.33
C PRO A 95 5.50 4.66 1.52
N GLU A 96 4.57 5.61 1.54
CA GLU A 96 3.24 5.44 0.93
C GLU A 96 3.29 5.14 -0.57
N SER A 97 2.33 4.37 -1.09
CA SER A 97 2.33 3.85 -2.46
C SER A 97 0.94 3.93 -3.11
N ILE A 98 0.89 3.83 -4.43
CA ILE A 98 -0.37 3.53 -5.14
C ILE A 98 -0.97 2.17 -4.74
N GLY A 99 -0.20 1.31 -4.06
CA GLY A 99 -0.60 -0.03 -3.65
C GLY A 99 0.29 -1.05 -4.32
N GLY A 100 -0.30 -2.19 -4.69
CA GLY A 100 0.42 -3.30 -5.32
C GLY A 100 1.48 -3.93 -4.42
N TYR A 101 2.11 -5.01 -4.87
CA TYR A 101 3.20 -5.66 -4.15
C TYR A 101 4.15 -6.32 -5.16
N THR A 102 5.25 -5.62 -5.43
CA THR A 102 6.27 -5.98 -6.41
C THR A 102 7.64 -5.96 -5.74
N THR A 103 8.02 -7.06 -5.08
CA THR A 103 9.33 -7.19 -4.41
C THR A 103 10.48 -7.28 -5.41
N LEU A 104 11.73 -7.21 -4.92
CA LEU A 104 12.92 -7.47 -5.74
C LEU A 104 12.87 -8.86 -6.38
N GLU A 105 12.56 -9.89 -5.59
CA GLU A 105 12.43 -11.27 -6.07
C GLU A 105 11.32 -11.41 -7.10
N LYS A 106 10.16 -10.77 -6.87
CA LYS A 106 9.05 -10.82 -7.81
C LYS A 106 9.46 -10.19 -9.15
N SER A 107 10.07 -9.00 -9.14
CA SER A 107 10.58 -8.36 -10.37
C SER A 107 11.58 -9.26 -11.10
N TYR A 108 12.49 -9.91 -10.36
CA TYR A 108 13.50 -10.81 -10.91
C TYR A 108 12.92 -12.10 -11.52
N SER A 109 11.84 -12.61 -10.95
CA SER A 109 11.18 -13.85 -11.40
C SER A 109 10.45 -13.73 -12.74
N TYR A 110 10.37 -12.52 -13.30
CA TYR A 110 9.61 -12.29 -14.52
C TYR A 110 10.25 -12.99 -15.73
N GLN A 111 9.38 -13.52 -16.60
CA GLN A 111 9.75 -14.18 -17.84
C GLN A 111 9.08 -13.42 -19.00
N PRO A 112 9.79 -12.48 -19.65
CA PRO A 112 9.20 -11.59 -20.66
C PRO A 112 8.63 -12.28 -21.89
N ILE A 113 8.89 -13.57 -22.09
CA ILE A 113 8.34 -14.38 -23.18
C ILE A 113 7.36 -15.39 -22.57
N PRO A 114 6.05 -15.06 -22.49
CA PRO A 114 5.03 -15.99 -22.04
C PRO A 114 4.99 -17.26 -22.88
N LYS A 115 4.77 -18.42 -22.23
CA LYS A 115 4.62 -19.72 -22.92
C LYS A 115 3.41 -19.80 -23.85
N ALA A 116 2.43 -18.92 -23.66
CA ALA A 116 1.22 -18.84 -24.47
C ALA A 116 1.42 -18.11 -25.82
N ILE A 117 2.58 -17.48 -26.03
CA ILE A 117 2.96 -16.97 -27.35
C ILE A 117 3.43 -18.15 -28.20
N SER A 118 2.86 -18.30 -29.39
CA SER A 118 3.23 -19.35 -30.34
C SER A 118 4.72 -19.28 -30.66
N ALA A 119 5.37 -20.45 -30.79
CA ALA A 119 6.83 -20.52 -30.95
C ALA A 119 7.35 -19.72 -32.16
N ASP A 120 6.59 -19.69 -33.25
CA ASP A 120 6.90 -18.91 -34.45
C ASP A 120 6.68 -17.40 -34.28
N LYS A 121 6.01 -16.96 -33.20
CA LYS A 121 5.66 -15.55 -32.90
C LYS A 121 6.49 -14.93 -31.78
N VAL A 122 7.35 -15.69 -31.11
CA VAL A 122 8.21 -15.19 -30.03
C VAL A 122 9.07 -14.00 -30.45
N HIS A 123 9.47 -13.93 -31.72
CA HIS A 123 10.28 -12.83 -32.26
C HIS A 123 9.57 -11.46 -32.23
N HIS A 124 8.25 -11.41 -32.05
CA HIS A 124 7.50 -10.17 -31.84
C HIS A 124 7.68 -9.57 -30.44
N VAL A 125 8.18 -10.34 -29.47
CA VAL A 125 8.49 -9.80 -28.14
C VAL A 125 9.79 -9.02 -28.21
N LEU A 126 9.70 -7.69 -28.23
CA LEU A 126 10.85 -6.79 -28.34
C LEU A 126 11.62 -6.64 -27.03
N GLY A 127 10.97 -6.85 -25.89
CA GLY A 127 11.60 -6.77 -24.57
C GLY A 127 10.64 -6.47 -23.44
N THR A 128 11.20 -6.03 -22.31
CA THR A 128 10.48 -5.62 -21.10
C THR A 128 10.94 -4.26 -20.61
N GLN A 129 10.10 -3.58 -19.85
CA GLN A 129 10.37 -2.27 -19.27
C GLN A 129 9.77 -2.15 -17.87
N GLY A 130 10.52 -1.54 -16.95
CA GLY A 130 10.00 -1.13 -15.65
C GLY A 130 9.28 0.22 -15.72
N ASN A 131 8.05 0.27 -15.25
CA ASN A 131 7.23 1.49 -15.22
C ASN A 131 7.30 2.12 -13.83
N VAL A 132 7.32 3.45 -13.78
CA VAL A 132 7.35 4.24 -12.55
C VAL A 132 6.32 5.35 -12.67
N TRP A 133 5.15 5.13 -12.09
CA TRP A 133 4.13 6.17 -11.97
C TRP A 133 4.40 7.04 -10.74
N SER A 134 4.21 8.36 -10.87
CA SER A 134 4.75 9.35 -9.94
C SER A 134 3.73 9.98 -9.00
N GLU A 135 2.52 9.42 -8.87
CA GLU A 135 1.44 9.99 -8.05
C GLU A 135 1.84 10.14 -6.58
N TYR A 136 2.69 9.24 -6.07
CA TYR A 136 3.15 9.20 -4.67
C TYR A 136 4.67 9.41 -4.53
N LEU A 137 5.33 9.92 -5.57
CA LEU A 137 6.77 10.17 -5.59
C LEU A 137 7.04 11.67 -5.41
N TYR A 138 6.80 12.17 -4.20
CA TYR A 138 6.86 13.62 -3.90
C TYR A 138 8.27 14.21 -3.87
N SER A 139 9.31 13.36 -3.91
CA SER A 139 10.71 13.79 -3.95
C SER A 139 11.59 12.76 -4.67
N GLU A 140 12.78 13.18 -5.09
CA GLU A 140 13.77 12.32 -5.74
C GLU A 140 14.18 11.16 -4.84
N GLU A 141 14.33 11.40 -3.53
CA GLU A 141 14.70 10.36 -2.56
C GLU A 141 13.65 9.26 -2.49
N VAL A 142 12.36 9.61 -2.55
CA VAL A 142 11.27 8.62 -2.58
C VAL A 142 11.28 7.86 -3.91
N ALA A 143 11.54 8.55 -5.03
CA ALA A 143 11.64 7.92 -6.34
C ALA A 143 12.80 6.91 -6.40
N GLU A 144 14.00 7.29 -5.93
CA GLU A 144 15.15 6.39 -5.86
C GLU A 144 14.91 5.20 -4.94
N HIS A 145 14.34 5.45 -3.74
CA HIS A 145 13.99 4.37 -2.80
C HIS A 145 13.04 3.39 -3.46
N ARG A 146 12.11 3.89 -4.27
CA ARG A 146 11.10 3.09 -4.96
C ARG A 146 11.71 2.27 -6.11
N ILE A 147 12.54 2.88 -6.94
CA ILE A 147 13.10 2.26 -8.15
C ILE A 147 14.20 1.26 -7.80
N TYR A 148 15.08 1.60 -6.87
CA TYR A 148 16.25 0.81 -6.53
C TYR A 148 16.01 -0.05 -5.27
N PRO A 149 16.39 -1.33 -5.29
CA PRO A 149 17.22 -1.99 -6.32
C PRO A 149 16.47 -2.68 -7.47
N ARG A 150 15.13 -2.62 -7.52
CA ARG A 150 14.31 -3.43 -8.43
C ARG A 150 14.59 -3.23 -9.91
N ILE A 151 14.96 -2.02 -10.32
CA ILE A 151 15.35 -1.77 -11.71
C ILE A 151 16.55 -2.63 -12.17
N ILE A 152 17.45 -2.99 -11.25
CA ILE A 152 18.59 -3.89 -11.56
C ILE A 152 18.09 -5.31 -11.84
N ALA A 153 17.06 -5.78 -11.13
CA ALA A 153 16.43 -7.05 -11.43
C ALA A 153 15.81 -7.05 -12.82
N LEU A 154 15.05 -6.00 -13.18
CA LEU A 154 14.47 -5.88 -14.52
C LEU A 154 15.53 -5.75 -15.62
N ALA A 155 16.65 -5.09 -15.34
CA ALA A 155 17.78 -5.04 -16.26
C ALA A 155 18.37 -6.44 -16.52
N GLU A 156 18.51 -7.28 -15.48
CA GLU A 156 18.97 -8.66 -15.66
C GLU A 156 17.93 -9.51 -16.40
N VAL A 157 16.64 -9.33 -16.12
CA VAL A 157 15.52 -10.00 -16.82
C VAL A 157 15.50 -9.66 -18.31
N GLY A 158 15.71 -8.40 -18.69
CA GLY A 158 15.72 -7.97 -20.08
C GLY A 158 16.99 -8.34 -20.86
N TRP A 159 18.09 -8.63 -20.16
CA TRP A 159 19.40 -8.86 -20.78
C TRP A 159 19.86 -10.32 -20.77
N SER A 160 19.63 -11.05 -19.66
CA SER A 160 20.14 -12.41 -19.46
C SER A 160 19.18 -13.46 -19.99
N THR A 161 19.71 -14.62 -20.38
CA THR A 161 18.85 -15.74 -20.79
C THR A 161 18.12 -16.35 -19.59
N ALA A 162 16.82 -16.66 -19.75
CA ALA A 162 15.95 -17.25 -18.73
C ALA A 162 16.56 -18.46 -17.99
N LYS A 163 17.31 -19.33 -18.69
CA LYS A 163 17.98 -20.51 -18.11
C LYS A 163 18.99 -20.19 -17.00
N ASN A 164 19.45 -18.95 -16.90
CA ASN A 164 20.43 -18.51 -15.90
C ASN A 164 19.77 -17.79 -14.71
N GLN A 165 18.44 -17.65 -14.68
CA GLN A 165 17.76 -16.99 -13.57
C GLN A 165 17.90 -17.82 -12.29
N ASN A 166 18.52 -17.22 -11.28
CA ASN A 166 18.68 -17.82 -9.95
C ASN A 166 18.71 -16.72 -8.91
N PHE A 167 17.61 -16.58 -8.15
CA PHE A 167 17.48 -15.47 -7.21
C PHE A 167 18.54 -15.48 -6.10
N LYS A 168 18.97 -16.67 -5.64
CA LYS A 168 20.01 -16.78 -4.60
C LYS A 168 21.35 -16.24 -5.10
N ASP A 169 21.73 -16.57 -6.33
CA ASP A 169 22.96 -16.05 -6.93
C ASP A 169 22.83 -14.57 -7.32
N PHE A 170 21.67 -14.14 -7.80
CA PHE A 170 21.35 -12.73 -8.03
C PHE A 170 21.47 -11.90 -6.74
N TRP A 171 20.85 -12.33 -5.63
CA TRP A 171 20.94 -11.66 -4.34
C TRP A 171 22.39 -11.58 -3.82
N ARG A 172 23.18 -12.64 -4.04
CA ARG A 172 24.62 -12.61 -3.76
C ARG A 172 25.34 -11.54 -4.58
N ARG A 173 25.07 -11.42 -5.89
CA ARG A 173 25.66 -10.36 -6.74
C ARG A 173 25.15 -8.96 -6.38
N MET A 174 23.91 -8.85 -5.91
CA MET A 174 23.32 -7.59 -5.45
C MET A 174 24.12 -6.97 -4.29
N GLN A 175 24.82 -7.77 -3.49
CA GLN A 175 25.69 -7.23 -2.43
C GLN A 175 26.76 -6.28 -2.98
N ASN A 176 27.33 -6.59 -4.15
CA ASN A 176 28.28 -5.70 -4.83
C ASN A 176 27.58 -4.53 -5.52
N GLN A 177 26.33 -4.70 -5.97
CA GLN A 177 25.57 -3.60 -6.55
C GLN A 177 25.18 -2.56 -5.49
N PHE A 178 24.86 -2.98 -4.25
CA PHE A 178 24.61 -2.03 -3.16
C PHE A 178 25.81 -1.14 -2.86
N VAL A 179 27.04 -1.68 -2.93
CA VAL A 179 28.26 -0.87 -2.82
C VAL A 179 28.34 0.18 -3.93
N ARG A 180 28.03 -0.20 -5.18
CA ARG A 180 28.04 0.74 -6.32
C ARG A 180 26.97 1.81 -6.18
N LEU A 181 25.74 1.42 -5.82
CA LEU A 181 24.64 2.36 -5.60
C LEU A 181 24.99 3.35 -4.48
N ASP A 182 25.64 2.89 -3.41
CA ASP A 182 26.12 3.74 -2.32
C ASP A 182 27.20 4.72 -2.77
N LEU A 183 28.19 4.26 -3.56
CA LEU A 183 29.23 5.13 -4.14
C LEU A 183 28.66 6.20 -5.09
N HIS A 184 27.51 5.93 -5.71
CA HIS A 184 26.77 6.89 -6.54
C HIS A 184 25.77 7.74 -5.75
N ASN A 185 25.73 7.62 -4.42
CA ASN A 185 24.79 8.33 -3.54
C ASN A 185 23.31 8.08 -3.87
N ILE A 186 22.97 6.92 -4.43
CA ILE A 186 21.58 6.56 -4.74
C ILE A 186 20.87 6.17 -3.42
N ASN A 187 19.70 6.75 -3.15
CA ASN A 187 18.86 6.42 -2.00
C ASN A 187 18.08 5.11 -2.20
N PHE A 188 18.76 3.99 -2.43
CA PHE A 188 18.13 2.69 -2.64
C PHE A 188 17.48 2.12 -1.37
N ARG A 189 16.40 1.34 -1.53
CA ARG A 189 15.77 0.65 -0.41
C ARG A 189 16.69 -0.40 0.22
N ILE A 190 16.74 -0.39 1.55
CA ILE A 190 17.15 -1.52 2.38
C ILE A 190 15.90 -2.01 3.12
N PRO A 191 15.51 -3.30 3.02
CA PRO A 191 14.27 -3.78 3.62
C PRO A 191 14.25 -3.55 5.12
N LYS A 192 13.14 -3.05 5.65
CA LYS A 192 12.98 -2.90 7.10
C LYS A 192 12.45 -4.18 7.73
N PRO A 193 12.74 -4.43 9.02
CA PRO A 193 12.07 -5.47 9.80
C PRO A 193 10.55 -5.29 9.76
N GLU A 194 9.81 -6.31 9.37
CA GLU A 194 8.35 -6.36 9.34
C GLU A 194 7.82 -7.14 10.55
N GLY A 195 6.56 -6.90 10.96
CA GLY A 195 5.93 -7.66 12.05
C GLY A 195 5.00 -6.82 12.93
N PRO A 196 5.24 -6.75 14.25
CA PRO A 196 4.31 -6.14 15.21
C PRO A 196 4.11 -4.64 14.99
N ALA A 197 3.06 -4.13 15.63
CA ALA A 197 2.76 -2.71 15.79
C ALA A 197 3.92 -1.94 16.44
N ASN A 198 3.97 -0.62 16.25
CA ASN A 198 4.98 0.23 16.88
C ASN A 198 4.71 0.47 18.37
N PHE A 199 3.50 0.18 18.84
CA PHE A 199 3.15 0.11 20.25
C PHE A 199 2.52 -1.25 20.58
N VAL A 200 3.17 -2.00 21.47
CA VAL A 200 2.75 -3.33 21.93
C VAL A 200 2.41 -3.25 23.41
N ALA A 201 1.21 -3.70 23.75
CA ALA A 201 0.74 -3.83 25.12
C ALA A 201 0.56 -5.31 25.46
N PHE A 202 0.94 -5.71 26.68
CA PHE A 202 0.84 -7.10 27.14
C PHE A 202 0.61 -7.17 28.67
N GLN A 203 0.13 -8.31 29.17
CA GLN A 203 -0.09 -8.52 30.62
C GLN A 203 1.11 -9.20 31.27
N ASP A 204 1.39 -10.46 30.92
CA ASP A 204 2.45 -11.24 31.60
C ASP A 204 3.74 -11.30 30.80
N SER A 205 3.62 -11.66 29.52
CA SER A 205 4.74 -11.72 28.59
C SER A 205 4.26 -11.53 27.15
N VAL A 206 5.20 -11.18 26.27
CA VAL A 206 4.94 -11.05 24.83
C VAL A 206 6.08 -11.65 24.03
N LYS A 207 5.73 -12.25 22.88
CA LYS A 207 6.66 -12.79 21.91
C LYS A 207 6.57 -11.98 20.62
N LEU A 208 7.66 -11.33 20.23
CA LEU A 208 7.74 -10.46 19.07
C LEU A 208 8.47 -11.17 17.93
N THR A 209 7.74 -11.47 16.85
CA THR A 209 8.28 -12.11 15.65
C THR A 209 8.48 -11.07 14.55
N PHE A 210 9.66 -11.10 13.93
CA PHE A 210 10.02 -10.26 12.80
C PHE A 210 10.38 -11.07 11.56
N THR A 211 10.04 -10.50 10.41
CA THR A 211 10.42 -10.98 9.08
C THR A 211 11.06 -9.84 8.29
N THR A 212 11.59 -10.14 7.11
CA THR A 212 12.12 -9.16 6.16
C THR A 212 11.82 -9.64 4.75
N THR A 213 11.55 -8.72 3.82
CA THR A 213 11.21 -9.09 2.45
C THR A 213 12.36 -9.79 1.72
N GLU A 214 13.59 -9.28 1.87
CA GLU A 214 14.80 -9.92 1.36
C GLU A 214 15.67 -10.46 2.50
N PRO A 215 16.46 -11.54 2.28
CA PRO A 215 17.21 -12.23 3.34
C PRO A 215 18.41 -11.39 3.82
N THR A 216 18.11 -10.43 4.69
CA THR A 216 19.05 -9.46 5.26
C THR A 216 19.09 -9.62 6.78
N ALA A 217 20.29 -9.54 7.37
CA ALA A 217 20.46 -9.69 8.80
C ALA A 217 19.78 -8.54 9.57
N MET A 218 19.03 -8.88 10.63
CA MET A 218 18.38 -7.93 11.53
C MET A 218 19.12 -7.87 12.86
N TYR A 219 19.24 -6.66 13.41
CA TYR A 219 19.91 -6.38 14.67
C TYR A 219 19.02 -5.52 15.55
N TYR A 220 19.01 -5.81 16.86
CA TYR A 220 18.12 -5.15 17.80
C TYR A 220 18.75 -4.86 19.17
N THR A 221 18.07 -3.99 19.90
CA THR A 221 18.35 -3.59 21.29
C THR A 221 17.02 -3.42 22.02
N THR A 222 16.96 -3.72 23.32
CA THR A 222 15.72 -3.63 24.13
C THR A 222 15.70 -2.46 25.11
N ASP A 223 16.85 -1.80 25.28
CA ASP A 223 17.06 -0.65 26.17
C ASP A 223 16.82 0.71 25.49
N GLY A 224 16.52 0.72 24.19
CA GLY A 224 16.32 1.92 23.39
C GLY A 224 17.59 2.54 22.79
N SER A 225 18.76 1.94 22.99
CA SER A 225 19.99 2.32 22.27
C SER A 225 19.88 2.01 20.78
N GLU A 226 20.63 2.71 19.91
CA GLU A 226 20.58 2.46 18.47
C GLU A 226 21.25 1.13 18.09
N PRO A 227 20.54 0.16 17.48
CA PRO A 227 21.12 -1.11 17.11
C PRO A 227 22.15 -0.92 16.00
N ASN A 228 23.24 -1.68 16.03
CA ASN A 228 24.24 -1.73 14.96
C ASN A 228 24.72 -3.18 14.76
N LYS A 229 25.73 -3.39 13.91
CA LYS A 229 26.23 -4.73 13.57
C LYS A 229 26.79 -5.52 14.77
N ASN A 230 27.12 -4.84 15.87
CA ASN A 230 27.60 -5.44 17.11
C ASN A 230 26.47 -5.66 18.13
N SER A 231 25.26 -5.18 17.86
CA SER A 231 24.08 -5.45 18.70
C SER A 231 23.61 -6.90 18.55
N GLN A 232 22.59 -7.29 19.32
CA GLN A 232 22.08 -8.65 19.25
C GLN A 232 21.45 -8.91 17.88
N LYS A 233 21.92 -9.97 17.21
CA LYS A 233 21.36 -10.42 15.94
C LYS A 233 20.03 -11.12 16.20
N TYR A 234 19.00 -10.76 15.46
CA TYR A 234 17.71 -11.46 15.51
C TYR A 234 17.80 -12.79 14.76
N THR A 235 17.61 -13.89 15.47
CA THR A 235 17.59 -15.26 14.93
C THR A 235 16.33 -16.03 15.33
N GLU A 236 15.64 -15.57 16.37
CA GLU A 236 14.43 -16.17 16.92
C GLU A 236 13.54 -15.07 17.53
N PRO A 237 12.24 -15.33 17.75
CA PRO A 237 11.33 -14.34 18.31
C PRO A 237 11.78 -13.82 19.68
N ILE A 238 11.63 -12.50 19.90
CA ILE A 238 12.08 -11.82 21.12
C ILE A 238 11.00 -11.97 22.19
N SER A 239 11.34 -12.56 23.33
CA SER A 239 10.45 -12.70 24.47
C SER A 239 10.71 -11.62 25.52
N LEU A 240 9.67 -10.89 25.94
CA LEU A 240 9.76 -9.84 26.95
C LEU A 240 8.72 -10.06 28.05
N LYS A 241 9.09 -9.74 29.29
CA LYS A 241 8.23 -9.80 30.49
C LYS A 241 8.04 -8.46 31.19
N GLU A 242 8.84 -7.47 30.80
CA GLU A 242 8.88 -6.13 31.37
C GLU A 242 8.87 -5.09 30.24
N ASP A 243 8.68 -3.83 30.63
CA ASP A 243 8.74 -2.69 29.73
C ASP A 243 10.06 -2.62 28.98
N ALA A 244 9.99 -2.34 27.67
CA ALA A 244 11.15 -2.18 26.83
C ALA A 244 10.95 -1.09 25.77
N THR A 245 12.06 -0.52 25.29
CA THR A 245 12.06 0.20 24.01
C THR A 245 12.88 -0.64 23.03
N LEU A 246 12.18 -1.50 22.29
CA LEU A 246 12.80 -2.33 21.27
C LEU A 246 13.13 -1.48 20.05
N LYS A 247 14.40 -1.40 19.66
CA LYS A 247 14.82 -0.85 18.38
C LYS A 247 15.37 -1.95 17.51
N ILE A 248 14.98 -2.01 16.25
CA ILE A 248 15.39 -3.05 15.30
C ILE A 248 15.60 -2.47 13.89
N ARG A 249 16.63 -2.95 13.18
CA ARG A 249 16.90 -2.58 11.78
C ARG A 249 17.59 -3.72 11.04
N THR A 250 17.59 -3.67 9.71
CA THR A 250 18.45 -4.55 8.90
C THR A 250 19.79 -3.89 8.63
N VAL A 251 20.82 -4.70 8.41
CA VAL A 251 22.17 -4.25 8.06
C VAL A 251 22.68 -5.09 6.90
N LEU A 252 23.07 -4.41 5.81
CA LEU A 252 23.73 -5.04 4.67
C LEU A 252 25.16 -5.48 5.04
N PRO A 253 25.75 -6.46 4.33
CA PRO A 253 27.14 -6.88 4.56
C PRO A 253 28.15 -5.74 4.49
N MET A 254 27.89 -4.72 3.66
CA MET A 254 28.74 -3.52 3.55
C MET A 254 28.62 -2.55 4.74
N GLY A 255 27.72 -2.81 5.69
CA GLY A 255 27.52 -2.00 6.90
C GLY A 255 26.42 -0.94 6.79
N LYS A 256 25.97 -0.57 5.58
CA LYS A 256 24.80 0.31 5.40
C LYS A 256 23.54 -0.37 5.96
N ALA A 257 22.70 0.41 6.63
CA ALA A 257 21.57 -0.12 7.40
C ALA A 257 20.25 0.55 6.98
N SER A 258 19.14 -0.15 7.17
CA SER A 258 17.81 0.45 7.02
C SER A 258 17.58 1.51 8.11
N ALA A 259 16.56 2.35 7.91
CA ALA A 259 16.02 3.14 9.01
C ALA A 259 15.58 2.25 10.18
N VAL A 260 15.71 2.78 11.38
CA VAL A 260 15.42 2.05 12.63
C VAL A 260 13.92 2.03 12.86
N ARG A 261 13.38 0.85 13.17
CA ARG A 261 12.04 0.72 13.75
C ARG A 261 12.14 0.78 15.26
N THR A 262 11.32 1.63 15.86
CA THR A 262 11.17 1.73 17.32
C THR A 262 9.82 1.18 17.72
N ILE A 263 9.83 0.25 18.68
CA ILE A 263 8.65 -0.41 19.21
C ILE A 263 8.62 -0.20 20.71
N LYS A 264 7.56 0.44 21.19
CA LYS A 264 7.31 0.63 22.62
C LYS A 264 6.55 -0.59 23.13
N VAL A 265 7.17 -1.36 24.00
CA VAL A 265 6.59 -2.56 24.59
C VAL A 265 6.25 -2.23 26.04
N ARG A 266 4.98 -2.30 26.40
CA ARG A 266 4.47 -1.87 27.71
C ARG A 266 3.64 -2.97 28.36
N LYS A 267 4.01 -3.32 29.58
CA LYS A 267 3.19 -4.14 30.46
C LYS A 267 2.01 -3.31 30.94
N GLN A 268 0.81 -3.85 30.84
CA GLN A 268 -0.43 -3.17 31.20
C GLN A 268 -1.35 -4.13 31.93
N GLU A 269 -1.91 -3.66 33.03
CA GLU A 269 -3.13 -4.25 33.56
C GLU A 269 -4.30 -3.98 32.60
N PRO A 270 -5.27 -4.89 32.52
CA PRO A 270 -6.51 -4.65 31.78
C PRO A 270 -7.14 -3.32 32.18
N THR A 271 -7.42 -2.47 31.20
CA THR A 271 -8.18 -1.25 31.46
C THR A 271 -9.60 -1.66 31.88
N PRO A 272 -10.14 -1.16 33.00
CA PRO A 272 -11.47 -1.53 33.45
C PRO A 272 -12.55 -1.12 32.46
N ASN A 273 -13.59 -1.96 32.33
CA ASN A 273 -14.78 -1.62 31.55
C ASN A 273 -15.62 -0.54 32.27
N VAL A 274 -16.63 -0.02 31.57
CA VAL A 274 -17.65 0.84 32.16
C VAL A 274 -19.01 0.13 32.17
N THR A 275 -19.82 0.43 33.19
CA THR A 275 -21.22 0.00 33.26
C THR A 275 -22.12 1.10 32.72
N VAL A 276 -22.99 0.74 31.76
CA VAL A 276 -23.98 1.63 31.16
C VAL A 276 -25.33 0.92 31.23
N GLU A 277 -26.35 1.56 31.81
CA GLU A 277 -27.63 0.91 32.11
C GLU A 277 -28.39 0.43 30.87
N LYS A 278 -28.35 1.22 29.79
CA LYS A 278 -29.02 0.92 28.52
C LYS A 278 -28.14 1.38 27.38
N THR A 279 -28.01 0.52 26.38
CA THR A 279 -27.30 0.84 25.14
C THR A 279 -28.14 0.43 23.94
N GLN A 280 -27.92 1.12 22.82
CA GLN A 280 -28.43 0.73 21.51
C GLN A 280 -27.27 0.51 20.54
N THR A 281 -27.48 -0.28 19.50
CA THR A 281 -26.45 -0.53 18.47
C THR A 281 -26.09 0.76 17.72
N GLY A 282 -24.81 0.92 17.39
CA GLY A 282 -24.28 2.05 16.63
C GLY A 282 -23.52 3.06 17.48
N LEU A 283 -22.98 4.09 16.85
CA LEU A 283 -22.29 5.22 17.47
C LEU A 283 -23.04 6.53 17.23
N LYS A 284 -23.00 7.45 18.19
CA LYS A 284 -23.46 8.83 17.98
C LYS A 284 -22.52 9.49 16.97
N MET A 285 -23.07 10.07 15.92
CA MET A 285 -22.32 10.75 14.88
C MET A 285 -22.54 12.26 14.98
N LYS A 286 -21.43 13.01 14.90
CA LYS A 286 -21.42 14.45 14.59
C LYS A 286 -20.78 14.65 13.23
N LEU A 287 -21.50 15.31 12.33
CA LEU A 287 -21.06 15.62 10.97
C LEU A 287 -21.02 17.13 10.74
N ALA A 288 -19.93 17.63 10.16
CA ALA A 288 -19.81 19.02 9.72
C ALA A 288 -19.30 19.05 8.28
N LYS A 289 -20.01 19.77 7.40
CA LYS A 289 -19.55 20.02 6.04
C LYS A 289 -18.48 21.09 6.03
N GLY A 290 -17.45 20.92 5.20
CA GLY A 290 -16.36 21.87 5.09
C GLY A 290 -15.04 21.18 4.77
N ASN A 291 -14.06 21.99 4.39
CA ASN A 291 -12.72 21.50 4.09
C ASN A 291 -11.87 21.51 5.36
N PHE A 292 -11.57 20.33 5.92
CA PHE A 292 -10.74 20.14 7.11
C PHE A 292 -9.51 19.32 6.73
N SER A 293 -8.33 19.91 6.88
CA SER A 293 -7.05 19.31 6.49
C SER A 293 -6.34 18.63 7.65
N GLU A 294 -6.55 19.10 8.89
CA GLU A 294 -5.99 18.52 10.11
C GLU A 294 -6.99 18.57 11.27
N VAL A 295 -6.76 17.77 12.32
CA VAL A 295 -7.72 17.65 13.43
C VAL A 295 -7.94 18.98 14.17
N ALA A 296 -6.91 19.84 14.24
CA ALA A 296 -7.03 21.18 14.81
C ALA A 296 -8.07 22.06 14.08
N ASP A 297 -8.36 21.77 12.81
CA ASP A 297 -9.40 22.49 12.07
C ASP A 297 -10.82 22.23 12.59
N LEU A 298 -11.02 21.28 13.51
CA LEU A 298 -12.34 21.04 14.08
C LEU A 298 -12.78 22.17 15.03
N ASP A 299 -11.84 22.97 15.55
CA ASP A 299 -12.13 24.09 16.47
C ASP A 299 -12.91 25.22 15.79
N ARG A 300 -12.84 25.33 14.45
CA ARG A 300 -13.61 26.32 13.68
C ARG A 300 -15.02 25.86 13.31
N VAL A 301 -15.41 24.62 13.62
CA VAL A 301 -16.74 24.10 13.28
C VAL A 301 -17.81 24.84 14.08
N GLN A 302 -18.66 25.59 13.38
CA GLN A 302 -19.74 26.36 14.00
C GLN A 302 -21.00 25.53 14.26
N LYS A 303 -21.24 24.49 13.45
CA LYS A 303 -22.46 23.69 13.51
C LYS A 303 -22.18 22.24 13.18
N TRP A 304 -22.61 21.35 14.08
CA TRP A 304 -22.63 19.91 13.89
C TRP A 304 -24.05 19.45 13.56
N GLN A 305 -24.15 18.53 12.62
CA GLN A 305 -25.35 17.72 12.39
C GLN A 305 -25.20 16.43 13.18
N GLU A 306 -26.16 16.14 14.04
CA GLU A 306 -26.12 14.95 14.91
C GLU A 306 -27.05 13.86 14.38
N SER A 307 -26.59 12.62 14.44
CA SER A 307 -27.38 11.43 14.11
C SER A 307 -26.77 10.19 14.75
N VAL A 308 -27.25 9.00 14.39
CA VAL A 308 -26.67 7.72 14.79
C VAL A 308 -26.13 6.99 13.56
N MET A 309 -24.96 6.37 13.69
CA MET A 309 -24.38 5.48 12.69
C MET A 309 -24.41 4.04 13.21
N GLU A 310 -25.28 3.21 12.64
CA GLU A 310 -25.41 1.81 13.06
C GLU A 310 -24.20 0.96 12.67
N ASN A 311 -23.59 1.22 11.50
CA ASN A 311 -22.46 0.45 10.99
C ASN A 311 -21.32 1.35 10.51
N PRO A 312 -20.23 1.49 11.29
CA PRO A 312 -19.03 2.21 10.88
C PRO A 312 -18.20 1.52 9.79
N ASN A 313 -18.53 0.27 9.44
CA ASN A 313 -17.75 -0.52 8.48
C ASN A 313 -18.25 -0.33 7.03
N GLN A 314 -18.26 0.91 6.59
CA GLN A 314 -18.71 1.28 5.24
C GLN A 314 -17.70 2.24 4.61
N ARG A 315 -17.72 2.29 3.27
CA ARG A 315 -16.87 3.21 2.53
C ARG A 315 -17.33 4.64 2.82
N ALA A 316 -16.38 5.55 3.02
CA ALA A 316 -16.70 6.94 3.30
C ALA A 316 -17.50 7.60 2.15
N ALA A 317 -17.22 7.22 0.90
CA ALA A 317 -17.99 7.69 -0.27
C ALA A 317 -19.49 7.36 -0.20
N ASP A 318 -19.90 6.27 0.45
CA ASP A 318 -21.32 5.89 0.56
C ASP A 318 -22.08 6.84 1.50
N LEU A 319 -21.36 7.50 2.42
CA LEU A 319 -21.91 8.46 3.37
C LEU A 319 -21.83 9.90 2.88
N PHE A 320 -20.70 10.29 2.30
CA PHE A 320 -20.45 11.68 1.92
C PHE A 320 -20.70 11.94 0.43
N GLY A 321 -20.67 10.92 -0.43
CA GLY A 321 -20.48 11.08 -1.86
C GLY A 321 -19.01 11.32 -2.24
N GLU A 322 -18.66 11.06 -3.49
CA GLU A 322 -17.27 11.02 -3.97
C GLU A 322 -16.52 12.38 -3.92
N ARG A 323 -17.23 13.50 -3.83
CA ARG A 323 -16.67 14.85 -4.00
C ARG A 323 -16.90 15.80 -2.84
N GLU A 324 -17.63 15.38 -1.81
CA GLU A 324 -17.90 16.25 -0.67
C GLU A 324 -16.69 16.29 0.27
N THR A 325 -16.50 17.40 0.96
CA THR A 325 -15.53 17.54 2.05
C THR A 325 -16.29 17.72 3.36
N ALA A 326 -15.85 17.03 4.40
CA ALA A 326 -16.55 17.00 5.68
C ALA A 326 -15.62 16.56 6.81
N ALA A 327 -16.06 16.76 8.04
CA ALA A 327 -15.51 16.14 9.23
C ALA A 327 -16.59 15.32 9.93
N MET A 328 -16.21 14.16 10.42
CA MET A 328 -17.07 13.25 11.17
C MET A 328 -16.39 12.85 12.47
N ILE A 329 -17.17 12.90 13.55
CA ILE A 329 -16.80 12.34 14.85
C ILE A 329 -17.82 11.27 15.20
N LEU A 330 -17.36 10.07 15.53
CA LEU A 330 -18.20 9.00 16.09
C LEU A 330 -17.85 8.80 17.55
N GLU A 331 -18.85 8.76 18.44
CA GLU A 331 -18.69 8.60 19.89
C GLU A 331 -19.67 7.56 20.43
N GLY A 332 -19.22 6.74 21.37
CA GLY A 332 -20.04 5.72 22.01
C GLY A 332 -19.17 4.75 22.79
N PHE A 333 -19.49 3.47 22.69
CA PHE A 333 -18.77 2.38 23.34
C PHE A 333 -18.48 1.27 22.34
N LEU A 334 -17.36 0.59 22.55
CA LEU A 334 -17.01 -0.65 21.91
C LEU A 334 -17.17 -1.77 22.94
N GLU A 335 -17.94 -2.79 22.60
CA GLU A 335 -18.10 -4.00 23.41
C GLU A 335 -16.93 -4.95 23.17
N ILE A 336 -16.16 -5.20 24.23
CA ILE A 336 -15.02 -6.10 24.25
C ILE A 336 -15.50 -7.48 24.75
N PRO A 337 -15.38 -8.55 23.93
CA PRO A 337 -15.99 -9.84 24.25
C PRO A 337 -15.23 -10.65 25.30
N GLU A 338 -13.93 -10.41 25.47
CA GLU A 338 -13.07 -11.10 26.44
C GLU A 338 -11.92 -10.20 26.92
N THR A 339 -11.42 -10.44 28.13
CA THR A 339 -10.28 -9.68 28.66
C THR A 339 -9.00 -10.09 27.94
N GLY A 340 -8.20 -9.14 27.48
CA GLY A 340 -6.88 -9.43 26.92
C GLY A 340 -6.27 -8.28 26.11
N ALA A 341 -5.17 -8.59 25.42
CA ALA A 341 -4.46 -7.64 24.56
C ALA A 341 -5.04 -7.61 23.14
N TYR A 342 -5.55 -6.44 22.73
CA TYR A 342 -6.10 -6.20 21.40
C TYR A 342 -5.17 -5.31 20.59
N ARG A 343 -4.98 -5.61 19.29
CA ARG A 343 -4.36 -4.67 18.33
C ARG A 343 -5.45 -3.94 17.57
N PHE A 344 -5.31 -2.63 17.39
CA PHE A 344 -6.21 -1.81 16.59
C PHE A 344 -5.48 -1.26 15.36
N SER A 345 -6.20 -1.11 14.25
CA SER A 345 -5.70 -0.60 12.98
C SER A 345 -6.80 0.22 12.31
N THR A 346 -6.48 1.42 11.82
CA THR A 346 -7.44 2.27 11.12
C THR A 346 -6.76 3.33 10.27
N THR A 347 -7.41 3.75 9.19
CA THR A 347 -7.03 4.91 8.37
C THR A 347 -7.75 6.19 8.79
N ASN A 348 -8.57 6.16 9.85
CA ASN A 348 -9.16 7.36 10.45
C ASN A 348 -8.07 8.31 10.98
N ASP A 349 -8.36 9.60 11.12
CA ASP A 349 -7.37 10.61 11.58
C ASP A 349 -6.97 10.35 13.02
N GLN A 350 -7.94 10.01 13.87
CA GLN A 350 -7.68 9.61 15.24
C GLN A 350 -8.64 8.53 15.70
N LEU A 351 -8.12 7.63 16.53
CA LEU A 351 -8.88 6.67 17.32
C LEU A 351 -8.54 6.87 18.79
N PHE A 352 -9.56 7.06 19.61
CA PHE A 352 -9.46 7.12 21.05
C PHE A 352 -10.19 5.90 21.66
N LEU A 353 -9.62 5.38 22.75
CA LEU A 353 -10.23 4.34 23.56
C LEU A 353 -10.02 4.66 25.05
N ASP A 354 -11.10 4.64 25.82
CA ASP A 354 -11.15 5.07 27.23
C ASP A 354 -10.64 6.50 27.44
N GLY A 355 -11.04 7.41 26.53
CA GLY A 355 -10.67 8.83 26.57
C GLY A 355 -9.20 9.12 26.24
N LYS A 356 -8.38 8.10 25.93
CA LYS A 356 -6.97 8.25 25.55
C LYS A 356 -6.79 8.06 24.06
N LEU A 357 -5.96 8.91 23.44
CA LEU A 357 -5.56 8.76 22.05
C LEU A 357 -4.77 7.46 21.88
N LEU A 358 -5.25 6.56 21.04
CA LEU A 358 -4.64 5.27 20.77
C LEU A 358 -3.89 5.26 19.44
N ILE A 359 -4.52 5.79 18.38
CA ILE A 359 -3.92 5.92 17.04
C ILE A 359 -4.13 7.36 16.58
N SER A 360 -3.07 7.99 16.07
CA SER A 360 -3.18 9.23 15.31
C SER A 360 -2.49 9.06 13.97
N ASN A 361 -3.23 9.38 12.92
CA ASN A 361 -2.74 9.53 11.56
C ASN A 361 -2.97 10.98 11.08
N ASP A 362 -3.11 11.93 12.01
CA ASP A 362 -3.35 13.33 11.66
C ASP A 362 -2.22 13.86 10.77
N LYS A 363 -2.56 14.68 9.79
CA LYS A 363 -1.65 15.21 8.76
C LYS A 363 -0.98 14.18 7.85
N GLU A 364 -1.14 12.88 8.09
CA GLU A 364 -0.60 11.83 7.22
C GLU A 364 -1.50 11.61 5.99
N LEU A 365 -0.88 11.02 4.96
CA LEU A 365 -1.56 10.41 3.83
C LEU A 365 -2.04 9.01 4.24
N ARG A 366 -3.35 8.85 4.43
CA ARG A 366 -3.96 7.72 5.14
C ARG A 366 -4.59 6.68 4.22
N LYS A 367 -3.81 6.15 3.29
CA LYS A 367 -4.30 5.09 2.41
C LYS A 367 -4.21 3.71 3.06
N HIS A 368 -3.17 3.47 3.85
CA HIS A 368 -3.03 2.29 4.69
C HIS A 368 -2.65 2.70 6.11
N SER A 369 -3.12 1.95 7.12
CA SER A 369 -2.78 2.22 8.52
C SER A 369 -1.33 1.86 8.80
N LYS A 370 -0.52 2.78 9.36
CA LYS A 370 0.87 2.53 9.77
C LYS A 370 1.09 2.63 11.28
N ASN A 371 0.16 3.28 11.96
CA ASN A 371 0.23 3.57 13.39
C ASN A 371 -0.63 2.61 14.21
N ASP A 372 -0.74 1.35 13.79
CA ASP A 372 -1.41 0.31 14.57
C ASP A 372 -0.86 0.30 16.00
N ALA A 373 -1.75 0.09 16.98
CA ALA A 373 -1.39 0.12 18.39
C ALA A 373 -2.15 -0.95 19.16
N MET A 374 -1.53 -1.48 20.22
CA MET A 374 -2.15 -2.46 21.10
C MET A 374 -2.59 -1.86 22.43
N LYS A 375 -3.62 -2.44 23.04
CA LYS A 375 -4.09 -2.11 24.38
C LYS A 375 -4.66 -3.33 25.08
N VAL A 376 -4.43 -3.44 26.40
CA VAL A 376 -5.04 -4.49 27.24
C VAL A 376 -6.36 -3.97 27.82
N LEU A 377 -7.43 -4.73 27.62
CA LEU A 377 -8.81 -4.34 27.94
C LEU A 377 -9.48 -5.44 28.76
N GLU A 378 -10.33 -5.05 29.71
CA GLU A 378 -11.28 -5.99 30.32
C GLU A 378 -12.44 -6.29 29.36
N LYS A 379 -13.05 -7.45 29.52
CA LYS A 379 -14.34 -7.75 28.89
C LYS A 379 -15.38 -6.70 29.32
N GLY A 380 -16.13 -6.14 28.38
CA GLY A 380 -17.20 -5.18 28.66
C GLY A 380 -17.18 -3.95 27.75
N LEU A 381 -17.89 -2.90 28.13
CA LEU A 381 -17.99 -1.68 27.34
C LEU A 381 -16.79 -0.76 27.57
N HIS A 382 -16.22 -0.24 26.49
CA HIS A 382 -15.11 0.72 26.51
C HIS A 382 -15.46 1.97 25.70
N PRO A 383 -15.37 3.19 26.26
CA PRO A 383 -15.62 4.41 25.50
C PRO A 383 -14.72 4.51 24.26
N ILE A 384 -15.33 4.69 23.09
CA ILE A 384 -14.62 4.84 21.82
C ILE A 384 -14.95 6.19 21.19
N ARG A 385 -13.94 6.83 20.60
CA ARG A 385 -14.13 8.00 19.75
C ARG A 385 -13.29 7.90 18.49
N ILE A 386 -13.91 8.11 17.35
CA ILE A 386 -13.28 8.06 16.02
C ILE A 386 -13.39 9.45 15.40
N VAL A 387 -12.29 9.97 14.87
CA VAL A 387 -12.26 11.22 14.10
C VAL A 387 -11.88 10.90 12.66
N PHE A 388 -12.72 11.32 11.72
CA PHE A 388 -12.50 11.15 10.29
C PHE A 388 -12.70 12.49 9.57
N LEU A 389 -11.65 12.96 8.92
CA LEU A 389 -11.64 14.13 8.06
C LEU A 389 -11.69 13.66 6.61
N ASN A 390 -12.76 14.06 5.94
CA ASN A 390 -12.97 13.79 4.53
C ASN A 390 -12.39 14.92 3.68
N SER A 391 -11.23 14.66 3.07
CA SER A 391 -10.49 15.61 2.24
C SER A 391 -9.65 14.88 1.18
N ILE A 392 -9.02 15.63 0.27
CA ILE A 392 -7.99 15.08 -0.62
C ILE A 392 -6.64 15.38 0.02
N ARG A 393 -5.86 14.33 0.32
CA ARG A 393 -4.51 14.46 0.85
C ARG A 393 -3.53 13.78 -0.09
N GLY A 394 -2.46 14.46 -0.50
CA GLY A 394 -1.45 13.86 -1.38
C GLY A 394 -2.05 13.17 -2.62
N GLY A 395 -3.04 13.79 -3.26
CA GLY A 395 -3.73 13.20 -4.42
C GLY A 395 -4.66 12.02 -4.11
N TYR A 396 -4.80 11.59 -2.85
CA TYR A 396 -5.71 10.52 -2.43
C TYR A 396 -6.98 11.09 -1.77
N PRO A 397 -8.16 10.90 -2.38
CA PRO A 397 -9.44 11.19 -1.74
C PRO A 397 -9.69 10.21 -0.59
N THR A 398 -9.84 10.71 0.64
CA THR A 398 -10.12 9.87 1.81
C THR A 398 -11.48 9.16 1.71
N THR A 399 -12.40 9.65 0.87
CA THR A 399 -13.67 8.98 0.51
C THR A 399 -13.47 7.58 -0.09
N TRP A 400 -12.32 7.32 -0.71
CA TRP A 400 -11.98 5.99 -1.25
C TRP A 400 -11.68 4.98 -0.16
N GLY A 401 -11.32 5.44 1.04
CA GLY A 401 -11.13 4.61 2.22
C GLY A 401 -12.44 4.23 2.92
N SER A 402 -12.27 3.46 3.99
CA SER A 402 -13.34 3.06 4.90
C SER A 402 -13.18 3.77 6.25
N ILE A 403 -14.31 3.97 6.93
CA ILE A 403 -14.37 4.49 8.31
C ILE A 403 -14.04 3.40 9.34
N GLU A 404 -13.88 2.16 8.87
CA GLU A 404 -13.66 1.00 9.73
C GLU A 404 -12.50 1.16 10.71
N VAL A 405 -12.71 0.57 11.88
CA VAL A 405 -11.64 0.20 12.80
C VAL A 405 -11.53 -1.31 12.75
N LYS A 406 -10.31 -1.80 12.45
CA LYS A 406 -9.99 -3.22 12.53
C LYS A 406 -9.36 -3.51 13.87
N TRP A 407 -9.60 -4.71 14.36
CA TRP A 407 -8.94 -5.23 15.55
C TRP A 407 -8.35 -6.61 15.32
N GLN A 408 -7.41 -7.00 16.16
CA GLN A 408 -6.96 -8.37 16.33
C GLN A 408 -7.28 -8.72 17.78
N MET A 409 -8.14 -9.70 17.97
CA MET A 409 -8.52 -10.21 19.29
C MET A 409 -7.33 -10.94 19.94
N PRO A 410 -7.37 -11.15 21.27
CA PRO A 410 -6.44 -12.05 21.94
C PRO A 410 -6.34 -13.40 21.19
N ASN A 411 -5.12 -13.87 20.94
CA ASN A 411 -4.83 -15.13 20.25
C ASN A 411 -5.30 -15.24 18.78
N ALA A 412 -5.92 -14.21 18.20
CA ALA A 412 -6.26 -14.21 16.78
C ALA A 412 -5.00 -14.01 15.93
N GLU A 413 -4.94 -14.66 14.76
CA GLU A 413 -3.77 -14.56 13.88
C GLU A 413 -3.75 -13.28 13.02
N LYS A 414 -4.92 -12.70 12.74
CA LYS A 414 -5.07 -11.63 11.75
C LYS A 414 -5.97 -10.51 12.26
N LEU A 415 -5.74 -9.32 11.74
CA LEU A 415 -6.67 -8.19 11.85
C LEU A 415 -7.98 -8.56 11.13
N GLN A 416 -9.10 -8.24 11.77
CA GLN A 416 -10.44 -8.39 11.24
C GLN A 416 -11.25 -7.12 11.49
N GLN A 417 -12.31 -6.97 10.72
CA GLN A 417 -13.30 -5.92 10.94
C GLN A 417 -14.00 -6.13 12.29
N ILE A 418 -14.25 -5.05 13.03
CA ILE A 418 -15.07 -5.12 14.24
C ILE A 418 -16.54 -5.29 13.83
N PRO A 419 -17.27 -6.31 14.32
CA PRO A 419 -18.68 -6.49 13.99
C PRO A 419 -19.52 -5.27 14.39
N ALA A 420 -20.50 -4.90 13.55
CA ALA A 420 -21.26 -3.65 13.73
C ALA A 420 -22.03 -3.63 15.06
N GLU A 421 -22.53 -4.79 15.47
CA GLU A 421 -23.25 -5.00 16.73
C GLU A 421 -22.41 -4.75 17.98
N MET A 422 -21.08 -4.72 17.88
CA MET A 422 -20.17 -4.42 19.00
C MET A 422 -20.08 -2.91 19.28
N TYR A 423 -20.54 -2.05 18.37
CA TYR A 423 -20.61 -0.62 18.61
C TYR A 423 -21.93 -0.26 19.30
N LYS A 424 -21.84 0.52 20.38
CA LYS A 424 -22.97 0.90 21.25
C LYS A 424 -23.00 2.41 21.53
N HIS A 425 -24.17 3.00 21.81
CA HIS A 425 -24.29 4.42 22.20
C HIS A 425 -25.37 4.73 23.23
#